data_AF-A0AA36D5P6-F1
#
_entry.id   AF-A0AA36D5P6-F1
#
_cell.length_a   1.000
_cell.length_b   1.000
_cell.length_c   1.000
_cell.angle_alpha   90.00
_cell.angle_beta   90.00
_cell.angle_gamma   90.00
#
_symmetry.space_group_name_H-M   'P 1'
#
loop_
_entity.id
_entity.type
_entity.pdbx_description
1 polymer ?
#
loop_
_entity_poly.entity_id
_entity_poly.type
_entity_poly.pdbx_seq_one_letter_code
_entity_poly.pdbx_strand_id
1 'polypeptide(L)'
;MLKALRYPMLYRNHRALLWALLIAVGILGLVLWWPAGYRNRNGTDAAILFEKTVRERVDIKAKHVETFQLAISRISDEDLKRATQIVYWICPSADDCLLQAPFFDMGAKFRVSKQYKLNACAIYKNMSTVLTAIMCYLFDSTLIRDASNFRNQWNSNRSCIGKNEFWVLRDVENLLGDRFSKLNNFALVREPMERFLSGLINQCTELERCGECKDAACLLGMLDENGRETVRTGDFRLGHRGYSVEEHVNLHFLPQSWQCKFDRYLNDYQLLKYTSSDTDGIAAQMSALFKQVGVSAEEIDFIEEQLKGGRSIHSTLGNEKRTRAERELTHSPALMRRFMALFFFDYILLGFPLPRVEAIPF
;
A
#
# COMPACT_ATOMS: atom_id res chain seq x y z
N MET A 1 33.00 -68.11 -40.09
CA MET A 1 31.56 -67.92 -39.82
C MET A 1 31.35 -67.99 -38.30
N LEU A 2 30.87 -66.88 -37.71
CA LEU A 2 30.14 -66.70 -36.44
C LEU A 2 30.67 -67.21 -35.07
N LYS A 3 30.87 -66.18 -34.23
CA LYS A 3 30.48 -65.97 -32.81
C LYS A 3 31.41 -66.40 -31.66
N ALA A 4 31.54 -65.44 -30.74
CA ALA A 4 32.40 -65.40 -29.58
C ALA A 4 31.60 -65.17 -28.29
N LEU A 5 32.13 -65.75 -27.19
CA LEU A 5 32.21 -65.30 -25.78
C LEU A 5 30.96 -65.04 -24.92
N ARG A 6 30.98 -65.59 -23.69
CA ARG A 6 31.09 -64.83 -22.41
C ARG A 6 31.18 -65.74 -21.15
N TYR A 7 31.95 -65.27 -20.16
CA TYR A 7 32.06 -65.74 -18.76
C TYR A 7 31.41 -64.73 -17.79
N PRO A 8 31.05 -65.11 -16.54
CA PRO A 8 30.73 -64.17 -15.46
C PRO A 8 31.74 -64.20 -14.29
N MET A 9 31.89 -63.08 -13.56
CA MET A 9 32.37 -63.09 -12.17
C MET A 9 31.90 -61.85 -11.36
N LEU A 10 31.76 -62.08 -10.06
CA LEU A 10 31.10 -61.25 -9.02
C LEU A 10 31.86 -59.97 -8.62
N TYR A 11 31.12 -58.91 -8.24
CA TYR A 11 31.60 -57.87 -7.32
C TYR A 11 30.46 -57.31 -6.46
N ARG A 12 30.68 -57.27 -5.13
CA ARG A 12 29.69 -56.99 -4.07
C ARG A 12 30.06 -55.69 -3.34
N ASN A 13 29.07 -54.82 -3.15
CA ASN A 13 28.89 -53.80 -2.09
C ASN A 13 30.06 -52.89 -1.63
N HIS A 14 30.14 -51.68 -2.22
CA HIS A 14 30.79 -50.51 -1.62
C HIS A 14 29.95 -49.21 -1.68
N ARG A 15 28.68 -49.25 -2.10
CA ARG A 15 27.86 -48.04 -2.29
C ARG A 15 26.94 -47.69 -1.12
N ALA A 16 26.63 -48.60 -0.19
CA ALA A 16 25.68 -48.32 0.90
C ALA A 16 26.27 -47.49 2.06
N LEU A 17 27.59 -47.55 2.30
CA LEU A 17 28.25 -46.81 3.39
C LEU A 17 28.59 -45.35 3.05
N LEU A 18 28.67 -44.99 1.77
CA LEU A 18 28.90 -43.60 1.35
C LEU A 18 27.63 -42.72 1.40
N TRP A 19 26.44 -43.32 1.31
CA TRP A 19 25.18 -42.55 1.40
C TRP A 19 24.75 -42.24 2.84
N ALA A 20 25.13 -43.08 3.81
CA ALA A 20 24.80 -42.83 5.22
C ALA A 20 25.65 -41.70 5.85
N LEU A 21 26.89 -41.50 5.37
CA LEU A 21 27.78 -40.42 5.84
C LEU A 21 27.47 -39.05 5.22
N LEU A 22 26.85 -39.01 4.04
CA LEU A 22 26.43 -37.75 3.39
C LEU A 22 25.12 -37.18 3.98
N ILE A 23 24.29 -38.01 4.61
CA ILE A 23 23.05 -37.56 5.27
C ILE A 23 23.34 -37.05 6.69
N ALA A 24 24.34 -37.61 7.38
CA ALA A 24 24.73 -37.16 8.74
C ALA A 24 25.47 -35.81 8.76
N VAL A 25 26.18 -35.45 7.69
CA VAL A 25 26.84 -34.13 7.56
C VAL A 25 25.88 -33.06 7.01
N GLY A 26 24.79 -33.46 6.33
CA GLY A 26 23.78 -32.55 5.79
C GLY A 26 22.71 -32.06 6.77
N ILE A 27 22.54 -32.71 7.93
CA ILE A 27 21.47 -32.40 8.89
C ILE A 27 21.95 -31.58 10.10
N LEU A 28 23.27 -31.43 10.29
CA LEU A 28 23.87 -30.55 11.32
C LEU A 28 24.32 -29.17 10.80
N GLY A 29 24.11 -28.89 9.50
CA GLY A 29 24.47 -27.61 8.85
C GLY A 29 23.30 -26.68 8.53
N LEU A 30 22.08 -26.99 9.00
CA LEU A 30 20.85 -26.22 8.70
C LEU A 30 20.38 -25.32 9.86
N VAL A 31 21.32 -24.88 10.70
CA VAL A 31 21.12 -23.82 11.67
C VAL A 31 22.23 -22.80 11.46
N LEU A 32 21.85 -21.59 11.01
CA LEU A 32 22.69 -20.41 10.80
C LEU A 32 23.53 -20.36 9.51
N TRP A 33 22.88 -20.39 8.35
CA TRP A 33 23.40 -19.68 7.17
C TRP A 33 22.37 -18.66 6.68
N TRP A 34 22.32 -17.55 7.41
CA TRP A 34 21.75 -16.31 6.90
C TRP A 34 22.59 -15.90 5.69
N PRO A 35 22.00 -15.59 4.52
CA PRO A 35 22.78 -15.00 3.45
C PRO A 35 23.33 -13.68 3.97
N ALA A 36 24.65 -13.60 4.13
CA ALA A 36 25.38 -12.36 4.33
C ALA A 36 25.32 -11.55 3.01
N GLY A 37 24.13 -11.11 2.65
CA GLY A 37 23.84 -10.23 1.52
C GLY A 37 23.47 -8.87 2.06
N TYR A 38 24.32 -7.88 1.79
CA TYR A 38 24.10 -6.45 2.01
C TYR A 38 24.12 -5.95 3.47
N ARG A 39 25.32 -5.92 4.08
CA ARG A 39 25.59 -4.97 5.19
C ARG A 39 25.75 -3.57 4.59
N ASN A 40 24.65 -2.84 4.44
CA ASN A 40 24.74 -1.38 4.35
C ASN A 40 25.10 -0.85 5.76
N ARG A 41 26.39 -0.70 6.06
CA ARG A 41 26.90 -0.26 7.38
C ARG A 41 26.66 1.24 7.68
N ASN A 42 25.66 1.86 7.06
CA ASN A 42 25.36 3.29 7.20
C ASN A 42 24.01 3.56 7.91
N GLY A 43 23.34 2.55 8.46
CA GLY A 43 22.15 2.76 9.28
C GLY A 43 22.51 3.35 10.64
N THR A 44 21.77 4.35 11.09
CA THR A 44 21.88 4.86 12.46
C THR A 44 21.50 3.78 13.47
N ASP A 45 21.96 3.88 14.71
CA ASP A 45 21.60 2.93 15.78
C ASP A 45 20.08 2.82 15.95
N ALA A 46 19.35 3.92 15.72
CA ALA A 46 17.88 3.96 15.76
C ALA A 46 17.24 3.13 14.64
N ALA A 47 17.74 3.22 13.40
CA ALA A 47 17.23 2.44 12.28
C ALA A 47 17.47 0.94 12.46
N ILE A 48 18.67 0.57 12.92
CA ILE A 48 19.03 -0.83 13.21
C ILE A 48 18.14 -1.41 14.31
N LEU A 49 17.96 -0.66 15.41
CA LEU A 49 17.11 -1.08 16.51
C LEU A 49 15.65 -1.22 16.07
N PHE A 50 15.14 -0.26 15.31
CA PHE A 50 13.77 -0.29 14.80
C PHE A 50 13.54 -1.50 13.90
N GLU A 51 14.41 -1.72 12.90
CA GLU A 51 14.30 -2.85 11.97
C GLU A 51 14.30 -4.17 12.74
N LYS A 52 15.24 -4.33 13.66
CA LYS A 52 15.32 -5.53 14.51
C LYS A 52 14.03 -5.74 15.30
N THR A 53 13.53 -4.69 15.95
CA THR A 53 12.32 -4.75 16.79
C THR A 53 11.10 -5.21 15.99
N VAL A 54 10.93 -4.69 14.78
CA VAL A 54 9.82 -5.07 13.88
C VAL A 54 9.97 -6.52 13.41
N ARG A 55 11.16 -6.92 12.96
CA ARG A 55 11.40 -8.26 12.40
C ARG A 55 11.31 -9.38 13.43
N GLU A 56 11.49 -9.08 14.71
CA GLU A 56 11.24 -10.03 15.81
C GLU A 56 9.75 -10.26 16.10
N ARG A 57 8.86 -9.38 15.60
CA ARG A 57 7.41 -9.38 15.90
C ARG A 57 6.55 -9.68 14.68
N VAL A 58 7.01 -9.31 13.49
CA VAL A 58 6.27 -9.43 12.24
C VAL A 58 7.15 -10.06 11.16
N ASP A 59 6.60 -11.04 10.45
CA ASP A 59 7.27 -11.68 9.32
C ASP A 59 7.34 -10.72 8.12
N ILE A 60 8.50 -10.09 7.97
CA ILE A 60 8.85 -9.37 6.74
C ILE A 60 9.56 -10.35 5.81
N LYS A 61 8.84 -10.82 4.79
CA LYS A 61 9.38 -11.72 3.76
C LYS A 61 10.67 -11.15 3.17
N ALA A 62 11.64 -12.01 2.89
CA ALA A 62 12.97 -11.62 2.38
C ALA A 62 12.91 -10.65 1.18
N LYS A 63 11.96 -10.85 0.26
CA LYS A 63 11.75 -9.99 -0.92
C LYS A 63 11.34 -8.54 -0.60
N HIS A 64 10.92 -8.23 0.62
CA HIS A 64 10.47 -6.90 1.04
C HIS A 64 11.47 -6.19 1.96
N VAL A 65 12.54 -6.86 2.39
CA VAL A 65 13.50 -6.31 3.36
C VAL A 65 14.18 -5.05 2.81
N GLU A 66 14.62 -5.06 1.55
CA GLU A 66 15.27 -3.90 0.93
C GLU A 66 14.31 -2.69 0.84
N THR A 67 13.07 -2.92 0.39
CA THR A 67 12.04 -1.88 0.33
C THR A 67 11.77 -1.30 1.72
N PHE A 68 11.69 -2.14 2.74
CA PHE A 68 11.50 -1.72 4.12
C PHE A 68 12.70 -0.89 4.62
N GLN A 69 13.93 -1.34 4.35
CA GLN A 69 15.15 -0.63 4.71
C GLN A 69 15.25 0.76 4.04
N LEU A 70 14.83 0.88 2.78
CA LEU A 70 14.79 2.18 2.11
C LEU A 70 13.70 3.10 2.67
N ALA A 71 12.57 2.55 3.13
CA ALA A 71 11.54 3.34 3.79
C ALA A 71 12.06 3.92 5.13
N ILE A 72 12.67 3.08 5.98
CA ILE A 72 13.17 3.52 7.29
C ILE A 72 14.36 4.49 7.17
N SER A 73 15.17 4.41 6.11
CA SER A 73 16.32 5.32 5.90
C SER A 73 15.90 6.75 5.60
N ARG A 74 14.61 6.99 5.32
CA ARG A 74 14.03 8.32 5.06
C ARG A 74 13.40 8.93 6.33
N ILE A 75 13.42 8.21 7.44
CA ILE A 75 12.81 8.63 8.71
C ILE A 75 13.91 9.12 9.65
N SER A 76 13.61 10.19 10.40
CA SER A 76 14.55 10.74 11.39
C SER A 76 14.81 9.76 12.54
N ASP A 77 15.98 9.84 13.18
CA ASP A 77 16.29 9.01 14.35
C ASP A 77 15.31 9.22 15.51
N GLU A 78 14.82 10.44 15.71
CA GLU A 78 13.80 10.75 16.71
C GLU A 78 12.50 9.99 16.43
N ASP A 79 12.03 10.06 15.18
CA ASP A 79 10.81 9.38 14.77
C ASP A 79 10.97 7.85 14.77
N LEU A 80 12.17 7.33 14.46
CA LEU A 80 12.47 5.89 14.55
C LEU A 80 12.47 5.37 15.99
N LYS A 81 13.03 6.13 16.93
CA LYS A 81 12.94 5.80 18.37
C LYS A 81 11.50 5.76 18.83
N ARG A 82 10.70 6.72 18.39
CA ARG A 82 9.26 6.78 18.67
C ARG A 82 8.49 5.64 18.03
N ALA A 83 8.78 5.33 16.77
CA ALA A 83 8.21 4.19 16.06
C ALA A 83 8.49 2.88 16.81
N THR A 84 9.72 2.72 17.32
CA THR A 84 10.13 1.56 18.13
C THR A 84 9.27 1.43 19.40
N GLN A 85 9.03 2.52 20.13
CA GLN A 85 8.16 2.51 21.32
C GLN A 85 6.71 2.13 20.98
N ILE A 86 6.19 2.66 19.87
CA ILE A 86 4.86 2.30 19.38
C ILE A 86 4.78 0.81 19.03
N VAL A 87 5.83 0.22 18.43
CA VAL A 87 5.87 -1.23 18.18
C VAL A 87 5.84 -2.03 19.48
N TYR A 88 6.58 -1.63 20.52
CA TYR A 88 6.49 -2.28 21.83
C TYR A 88 5.09 -2.17 22.45
N TRP A 89 4.42 -1.04 22.28
CA TRP A 89 3.08 -0.83 22.79
C TRP A 89 2.02 -1.65 22.04
N ILE A 90 2.09 -1.70 20.70
CA ILE A 90 1.17 -2.48 19.88
C ILE A 90 1.43 -3.98 20.04
N CYS A 91 2.71 -4.36 20.10
CA CYS A 91 3.20 -5.73 20.19
C CYS A 91 4.14 -5.92 21.40
N PRO A 92 3.58 -6.04 22.63
CA PRO A 92 4.35 -6.30 23.83
C PRO A 92 5.23 -7.55 23.71
N SER A 93 4.74 -8.58 23.01
CA SER A 93 5.48 -9.80 22.69
C SER A 93 5.18 -10.28 21.27
N ALA A 94 5.87 -11.32 20.80
CA ALA A 94 5.56 -11.96 19.52
C ALA A 94 4.18 -12.65 19.54
N ASP A 95 3.80 -13.24 20.68
CA ASP A 95 2.52 -13.94 20.86
C ASP A 95 1.34 -12.98 21.12
N ASP A 96 1.63 -11.76 21.60
CA ASP A 96 0.66 -10.66 21.74
C ASP A 96 1.06 -9.51 20.80
N CYS A 97 0.87 -9.72 19.50
CA CYS A 97 1.15 -8.70 18.48
C CYS A 97 -0.09 -8.42 17.63
N LEU A 98 -0.59 -7.19 17.75
CA LEU A 98 -1.73 -6.73 16.96
C LEU A 98 -1.31 -6.23 15.58
N LEU A 99 -0.03 -5.93 15.36
CA LEU A 99 0.47 -5.30 14.14
C LEU A 99 0.14 -6.14 12.90
N GLN A 100 -0.52 -5.51 11.92
CA GLN A 100 -0.90 -6.15 10.66
C GLN A 100 0.30 -6.32 9.73
N ALA A 101 0.21 -7.26 8.80
CA ALA A 101 1.32 -7.56 7.88
C ALA A 101 1.65 -6.35 6.97
N PRO A 102 2.93 -6.01 6.78
CA PRO A 102 3.32 -5.05 5.76
C PRO A 102 3.29 -5.71 4.37
N PHE A 103 3.20 -4.90 3.31
CA PHE A 103 3.41 -5.34 1.92
C PHE A 103 2.48 -6.46 1.42
N PHE A 104 1.23 -6.51 1.89
CA PHE A 104 0.22 -7.34 1.24
C PHE A 104 -0.24 -6.69 -0.08
N ASP A 105 -0.69 -7.48 -1.05
CA ASP A 105 -1.07 -7.02 -2.39
C ASP A 105 -2.57 -7.23 -2.62
N MET A 106 -3.34 -6.15 -2.43
CA MET A 106 -4.79 -6.09 -2.72
C MET A 106 -5.10 -5.72 -4.17
N GLY A 107 -4.10 -5.63 -5.04
CA GLY A 107 -4.26 -5.16 -6.42
C GLY A 107 -4.17 -3.65 -6.59
N ALA A 108 -4.50 -3.19 -7.79
CA ALA A 108 -4.23 -1.82 -8.21
C ALA A 108 -5.28 -1.26 -9.16
N LYS A 109 -5.34 0.07 -9.26
CA LYS A 109 -6.20 0.82 -10.17
C LYS A 109 -5.36 1.83 -10.94
N PHE A 110 -4.72 1.37 -12.00
CA PHE A 110 -3.86 2.21 -12.83
C PHE A 110 -4.68 3.08 -13.77
N ARG A 111 -4.23 4.33 -13.93
CA ARG A 111 -4.80 5.34 -14.82
C ARG A 111 -3.65 5.91 -15.65
N VAL A 112 -3.67 5.66 -16.95
CA VAL A 112 -2.50 5.88 -17.80
C VAL A 112 -2.75 7.03 -18.78
N SER A 113 -1.86 8.03 -18.82
CA SER A 113 -1.76 8.95 -19.95
C SER A 113 -0.54 8.57 -20.78
N LYS A 114 -0.76 8.09 -22.00
CA LYS A 114 0.32 7.74 -22.94
C LYS A 114 1.09 8.96 -23.41
N GLN A 115 0.38 10.07 -23.63
CA GLN A 115 0.94 11.32 -24.11
C GLN A 115 2.00 11.86 -23.15
N TYR A 116 1.67 11.89 -21.86
CA TYR A 116 2.54 12.42 -20.81
C TYR A 116 3.38 11.36 -20.10
N LYS A 117 3.31 10.09 -20.54
CA LYS A 117 4.00 8.94 -19.91
C LYS A 117 3.73 8.88 -18.40
N LEU A 118 2.48 9.11 -18.00
CA LEU A 118 2.05 9.09 -16.61
C LEU A 118 1.30 7.79 -16.32
N ASN A 119 1.60 7.19 -15.18
CA ASN A 119 0.82 6.08 -14.62
C ASN A 119 0.44 6.43 -13.18
N ALA A 120 -0.82 6.81 -12.97
CA ALA A 120 -1.33 7.09 -11.64
C ALA A 120 -1.97 5.83 -11.05
N CYS A 121 -1.66 5.49 -9.80
CA CYS A 121 -2.45 4.52 -9.06
C CYS A 121 -3.54 5.19 -8.21
N ALA A 122 -4.80 4.87 -8.51
CA ALA A 122 -5.97 5.42 -7.84
C ALA A 122 -6.35 4.62 -6.59
N ILE A 123 -5.82 5.03 -5.44
CA ILE A 123 -6.13 4.44 -4.13
C ILE A 123 -7.51 4.91 -3.63
N TYR A 124 -8.33 3.99 -3.13
CA TYR A 124 -9.62 4.33 -2.53
C TYR A 124 -9.45 5.31 -1.36
N LYS A 125 -10.37 6.29 -1.28
CA LYS A 125 -10.38 7.39 -0.29
C LYS A 125 -9.18 8.36 -0.33
N ASN A 126 -8.31 8.24 -1.33
CA ASN A 126 -7.20 9.17 -1.60
C ASN A 126 -7.47 10.03 -2.84
N MET A 127 -8.62 10.72 -2.88
CA MET A 127 -9.06 11.50 -4.05
C MET A 127 -9.14 10.69 -5.36
N SER A 128 -9.33 9.37 -5.30
CA SER A 128 -9.30 8.48 -6.49
C SER A 128 -10.28 8.84 -7.59
N THR A 129 -11.47 9.37 -7.26
CA THR A 129 -12.43 9.86 -8.26
C THR A 129 -11.87 11.05 -9.04
N VAL A 130 -11.31 12.02 -8.33
CA VAL A 130 -10.71 13.23 -8.90
C VAL A 130 -9.46 12.86 -9.70
N LEU A 131 -8.58 12.01 -9.16
CA LEU A 131 -7.40 11.51 -9.86
C LEU A 131 -7.78 10.78 -11.15
N THR A 132 -8.84 9.97 -11.11
CA THR A 132 -9.31 9.27 -12.32
C THR A 132 -9.79 10.27 -13.38
N ALA A 133 -10.52 11.31 -12.99
CA ALA A 133 -10.96 12.37 -13.91
C ALA A 133 -9.77 13.15 -14.50
N ILE A 134 -8.77 13.51 -13.68
CA ILE A 134 -7.54 14.17 -14.13
C ILE A 134 -6.79 13.30 -15.13
N MET A 135 -6.59 12.02 -14.83
CA MET A 135 -5.88 11.12 -15.75
C MET A 135 -6.67 10.80 -17.01
N CYS A 136 -7.99 10.88 -16.96
CA CYS A 136 -8.87 10.80 -18.12
C CYS A 136 -8.75 12.05 -18.99
N TYR A 137 -8.64 13.24 -18.39
CA TYR A 137 -8.39 14.52 -19.09
C TYR A 137 -7.02 14.51 -19.78
N LEU A 138 -5.99 14.12 -19.05
CA LEU A 138 -4.62 14.01 -19.55
C LEU A 138 -4.43 12.86 -20.55
N PHE A 139 -5.36 11.91 -20.62
CA PHE A 139 -5.35 10.87 -21.64
C PHE A 139 -5.89 11.39 -22.98
N ASP A 140 -6.99 12.15 -22.92
CA ASP A 140 -7.60 12.82 -24.06
C ASP A 140 -8.50 13.96 -23.58
N SER A 141 -8.04 15.20 -23.77
CA SER A 141 -8.72 16.40 -23.28
C SER A 141 -10.07 16.65 -23.97
N THR A 142 -10.29 16.06 -25.15
CA THR A 142 -11.56 16.17 -25.87
C THR A 142 -12.68 15.37 -25.21
N LEU A 143 -12.34 14.32 -24.43
CA LEU A 143 -13.30 13.44 -23.76
C LEU A 143 -13.95 14.05 -22.52
N ILE A 144 -13.42 15.17 -22.01
CA ILE A 144 -13.86 15.82 -20.77
C ILE A 144 -14.39 17.25 -21.01
N ARG A 145 -14.36 17.75 -22.24
CA ARG A 145 -14.90 19.08 -22.58
C ARG A 145 -16.39 19.26 -22.27
N ASP A 146 -17.14 18.18 -22.04
CA ASP A 146 -18.57 18.23 -21.67
C ASP A 146 -18.85 18.01 -20.18
N ALA A 147 -17.83 17.79 -19.33
CA ALA A 147 -18.01 17.62 -17.89
C ALA A 147 -17.70 18.91 -17.15
N SER A 148 -18.73 19.62 -16.69
CA SER A 148 -18.64 20.87 -15.93
C SER A 148 -17.85 20.76 -14.60
N ASN A 149 -17.55 19.56 -14.09
CA ASN A 149 -16.70 19.34 -12.91
C ASN A 149 -16.12 17.91 -12.85
N PHE A 150 -14.83 17.74 -12.51
CA PHE A 150 -14.18 16.43 -12.27
C PHE A 150 -14.87 15.57 -11.19
N ARG A 151 -15.62 16.20 -10.28
CA ARG A 151 -16.31 15.53 -9.15
C ARG A 151 -17.62 14.84 -9.54
N ASN A 152 -18.24 15.30 -10.62
CA ASN A 152 -19.53 14.76 -11.09
C ASN A 152 -19.35 13.61 -12.09
N GLN A 153 -18.11 13.27 -12.44
CA GLN A 153 -17.80 12.14 -13.31
C GLN A 153 -17.93 10.81 -12.56
N TRP A 154 -19.17 10.36 -12.40
CA TRP A 154 -19.46 9.01 -11.91
C TRP A 154 -18.94 7.96 -12.89
N ASN A 155 -18.54 6.81 -12.35
CA ASN A 155 -17.93 5.67 -13.06
C ASN A 155 -18.74 5.10 -14.24
N SER A 156 -19.94 5.59 -14.55
CA SER A 156 -20.79 5.08 -15.65
C SER A 156 -20.81 6.00 -16.88
N ASN A 157 -20.43 7.28 -16.78
CA ASN A 157 -20.50 8.25 -17.87
C ASN A 157 -19.12 8.73 -18.37
N ARG A 158 -18.03 8.08 -17.97
CA ARG A 158 -16.68 8.47 -18.40
C ARG A 158 -16.28 7.76 -19.69
N SER A 159 -15.98 8.54 -20.73
CA SER A 159 -15.56 8.04 -22.04
C SER A 159 -14.20 7.31 -22.06
N CYS A 160 -13.45 7.33 -20.95
CA CYS A 160 -12.15 6.68 -20.79
C CYS A 160 -12.19 5.29 -20.14
N ILE A 161 -13.36 4.83 -19.69
CA ILE A 161 -13.53 3.48 -19.14
C ILE A 161 -13.07 2.45 -20.18
N GLY A 162 -12.24 1.50 -19.75
CA GLY A 162 -11.68 0.46 -20.62
C GLY A 162 -10.63 0.95 -21.63
N LYS A 163 -10.27 2.24 -21.62
CA LYS A 163 -9.24 2.82 -22.50
C LYS A 163 -7.96 3.15 -21.76
N ASN A 164 -8.07 3.86 -20.63
CA ASN A 164 -6.93 4.29 -19.81
C ASN A 164 -6.93 3.70 -18.40
N GLU A 165 -7.91 2.84 -18.08
CA GLU A 165 -8.09 2.23 -16.76
C GLU A 165 -7.64 0.76 -16.78
N PHE A 166 -6.64 0.43 -15.97
CA PHE A 166 -6.08 -0.93 -15.89
C PHE A 166 -6.06 -1.42 -14.44
N TRP A 167 -6.11 -2.74 -14.26
CA TRP A 167 -6.14 -3.41 -12.95
C TRP A 167 -4.91 -4.28 -12.72
N VAL A 168 -4.21 -4.63 -13.79
CA VAL A 168 -3.00 -5.44 -13.78
C VAL A 168 -1.89 -4.66 -14.47
N LEU A 169 -0.71 -4.64 -13.85
CA LEU A 169 0.45 -3.89 -14.36
C LEU A 169 0.89 -4.40 -15.75
N ARG A 170 0.78 -5.71 -15.98
CA ARG A 170 1.05 -6.33 -17.28
C ARG A 170 0.21 -5.73 -18.41
N ASP A 171 -1.03 -5.33 -18.15
CA ASP A 171 -1.86 -4.71 -19.19
C ASP A 171 -1.36 -3.30 -19.53
N VAL A 172 -0.83 -2.58 -18.54
CA VAL A 172 -0.14 -1.30 -18.73
C VAL A 172 1.15 -1.49 -19.54
N GLU A 173 1.92 -2.53 -19.22
CA GLU A 173 3.14 -2.91 -19.95
C GLU A 173 2.84 -3.25 -21.41
N ASN A 174 1.87 -4.13 -21.66
CA ASN A 174 1.41 -4.51 -23.01
C ASN A 174 0.95 -3.29 -23.82
N LEU A 175 0.29 -2.34 -23.18
CA LEU A 175 -0.20 -1.12 -23.82
C LEU A 175 0.93 -0.18 -24.28
N LEU A 176 2.05 -0.18 -23.55
CA LEU A 176 3.13 0.79 -23.71
C LEU A 176 4.38 0.22 -24.39
N GLY A 177 4.58 -1.10 -24.34
CA GLY A 177 5.78 -1.78 -24.84
C GLY A 177 7.03 -1.16 -24.23
N ASP A 178 8.01 -0.84 -25.08
CA ASP A 178 9.29 -0.23 -24.67
C ASP A 178 9.14 1.10 -23.89
N ARG A 179 7.98 1.77 -24.02
CA ARG A 179 7.70 3.01 -23.27
C ARG A 179 7.31 2.77 -21.82
N PHE A 180 7.03 1.53 -21.42
CA PHE A 180 6.69 1.18 -20.04
C PHE A 180 7.80 1.58 -19.06
N SER A 181 9.06 1.34 -19.42
CA SER A 181 10.26 1.73 -18.65
C SER A 181 10.42 3.25 -18.44
N LYS A 182 9.69 4.06 -19.22
CA LYS A 182 9.75 5.53 -19.19
C LYS A 182 8.53 6.14 -18.51
N LEU A 183 7.68 5.34 -17.88
CA LEU A 183 6.53 5.83 -17.14
C LEU A 183 6.95 6.51 -15.84
N ASN A 184 6.33 7.65 -15.58
CA ASN A 184 6.35 8.30 -14.28
C ASN A 184 5.19 7.72 -13.48
N ASN A 185 5.51 6.77 -12.58
CA ASN A 185 4.54 6.21 -11.66
C ASN A 185 4.31 7.18 -10.51
N PHE A 186 3.06 7.49 -10.21
CA PHE A 186 2.74 8.31 -9.05
C PHE A 186 1.45 7.84 -8.37
N ALA A 187 1.31 8.18 -7.09
CA ALA A 187 0.12 7.89 -6.31
C ALA A 187 -0.16 9.03 -5.35
N LEU A 188 -1.43 9.37 -5.18
CA LEU A 188 -1.86 10.22 -4.07
C LEU A 188 -2.01 9.36 -2.82
N VAL A 189 -1.28 9.72 -1.78
CA VAL A 189 -1.37 9.09 -0.46
C VAL A 189 -1.88 10.11 0.55
N ARG A 190 -2.73 9.66 1.46
CA ARG A 190 -3.39 10.52 2.45
C ARG A 190 -2.95 10.12 3.84
N GLU A 191 -2.85 11.12 4.73
CA GLU A 191 -2.61 10.87 6.15
C GLU A 191 -3.58 9.78 6.67
N PRO A 192 -3.06 8.69 7.28
CA PRO A 192 -3.87 7.49 7.54
C PRO A 192 -5.10 7.74 8.44
N MET A 193 -4.98 8.56 9.48
CA MET A 193 -6.07 8.84 10.41
C MET A 193 -7.18 9.65 9.74
N GLU A 194 -6.82 10.68 8.99
CA GLU A 194 -7.78 11.45 8.22
C GLU A 194 -8.46 10.63 7.14
N ARG A 195 -7.72 9.74 6.46
CA ARG A 195 -8.29 8.80 5.50
C ARG A 195 -9.33 7.90 6.17
N PHE A 196 -8.98 7.30 7.31
CA PHE A 196 -9.88 6.45 8.09
C PHE A 196 -11.14 7.18 8.54
N LEU A 197 -11.00 8.34 9.19
CA LEU A 197 -12.14 9.14 9.67
C LEU A 197 -13.04 9.61 8.54
N SER A 198 -12.45 10.04 7.42
CA SER A 198 -13.20 10.41 6.22
C SER A 198 -13.88 9.23 5.54
N GLY A 199 -13.30 8.04 5.64
CA GLY A 199 -13.94 6.78 5.26
C GLY A 199 -15.13 6.49 6.16
N LEU A 200 -14.94 6.51 7.49
CA LEU A 200 -15.92 6.11 8.49
C LEU A 200 -17.21 6.93 8.35
N ILE A 201 -17.08 8.26 8.35
CA ILE A 201 -18.23 9.15 8.25
C ILE A 201 -18.95 8.97 6.92
N ASN A 202 -18.21 8.95 5.82
CA ASN A 202 -18.82 8.90 4.49
C ASN A 202 -19.41 7.53 4.16
N GLN A 203 -18.67 6.45 4.37
CA GLN A 203 -19.07 5.10 3.95
C GLN A 203 -19.97 4.44 4.97
N CYS A 204 -19.69 4.57 6.27
CA CYS A 204 -20.41 3.81 7.30
C CYS A 204 -21.59 4.59 7.88
N THR A 205 -21.42 5.89 8.10
CA THR A 205 -22.45 6.73 8.75
C THR A 205 -23.39 7.40 7.76
N GLU A 206 -22.89 7.98 6.68
CA GLU A 206 -23.72 8.71 5.69
C GLU A 206 -24.33 7.78 4.65
N LEU A 207 -23.52 6.89 4.07
CA LEU A 207 -23.96 5.97 3.01
C LEU A 207 -24.39 4.60 3.51
N GLU A 208 -24.12 4.27 4.78
CA GLU A 208 -24.50 3.01 5.42
C GLU A 208 -23.97 1.75 4.72
N ARG A 209 -22.78 1.82 4.13
CA ARG A 209 -22.11 0.76 3.34
C ARG A 209 -21.11 -0.08 4.13
N CYS A 210 -21.15 -0.04 5.45
CA CYS A 210 -20.26 -0.81 6.33
C CYS A 210 -21.01 -1.88 7.13
N GLY A 211 -22.11 -2.38 6.59
CA GLY A 211 -23.00 -3.30 7.31
C GLY A 211 -23.55 -2.65 8.58
N GLU A 212 -23.42 -3.35 9.70
CA GLU A 212 -23.92 -2.91 11.01
C GLU A 212 -22.97 -1.93 11.71
N CYS A 213 -21.71 -1.80 11.28
CA CYS A 213 -20.76 -0.91 11.93
C CYS A 213 -21.02 0.56 11.58
N LYS A 214 -21.17 1.39 12.63
CA LYS A 214 -21.38 2.84 12.52
C LYS A 214 -20.34 3.70 13.24
N ASP A 215 -19.46 3.08 14.03
CA ASP A 215 -18.42 3.73 14.83
C ASP A 215 -17.03 3.15 14.56
N ALA A 216 -16.01 3.80 15.11
CA ALA A 216 -14.61 3.40 14.93
C ALA A 216 -14.27 2.06 15.59
N ALA A 217 -14.89 1.74 16.73
CA ALA A 217 -14.59 0.53 17.50
C ALA A 217 -15.01 -0.73 16.74
N CYS A 218 -16.26 -0.74 16.26
CA CYS A 218 -16.83 -1.81 15.44
C CYS A 218 -16.03 -1.96 14.14
N LEU A 219 -15.79 -0.85 13.43
CA LEU A 219 -15.10 -0.88 12.16
C LEU A 219 -13.65 -1.38 12.28
N LEU A 220 -12.89 -0.92 13.29
CA LEU A 220 -11.53 -1.41 13.53
C LEU A 220 -11.49 -2.89 13.89
N GLY A 221 -12.48 -3.39 14.63
CA GLY A 221 -12.60 -4.83 14.91
C GLY A 221 -12.80 -5.65 13.64
N MET A 222 -13.75 -5.24 12.80
CA MET A 222 -14.01 -5.89 11.51
C MET A 222 -12.79 -5.86 10.59
N LEU A 223 -12.11 -4.71 10.47
CA LEU A 223 -10.95 -4.56 9.60
C LEU A 223 -9.75 -5.38 10.06
N ASP A 224 -9.55 -5.54 11.37
CA ASP A 224 -8.48 -6.39 11.89
C ASP A 224 -8.71 -7.86 11.51
N GLU A 225 -9.93 -8.36 11.70
CA GLU A 225 -10.32 -9.73 11.34
C GLU A 225 -10.19 -9.95 9.82
N ASN A 226 -10.79 -9.07 9.01
CA ASN A 226 -10.72 -9.15 7.56
C ASN A 226 -9.28 -9.09 7.05
N GLY A 227 -8.46 -8.20 7.61
CA GLY A 227 -7.05 -8.05 7.25
C GLY A 227 -6.24 -9.31 7.54
N ARG A 228 -6.42 -9.91 8.72
CA ARG A 228 -5.75 -11.17 9.10
C ARG A 228 -6.18 -12.31 8.19
N GLU A 229 -7.48 -12.45 7.94
CA GLU A 229 -8.00 -13.51 7.08
C GLU A 229 -7.52 -13.36 5.63
N THR A 230 -7.50 -12.13 5.12
CA THR A 230 -6.97 -11.81 3.78
C THR A 230 -5.50 -12.21 3.66
N VAL A 231 -4.67 -11.88 4.65
CA VAL A 231 -3.24 -12.24 4.67
C VAL A 231 -3.06 -13.76 4.78
N ARG A 232 -3.86 -14.43 5.63
CA ARG A 232 -3.79 -15.87 5.89
C ARG A 232 -4.16 -16.70 4.67
N THR A 233 -5.23 -16.34 3.98
CA THR A 233 -5.72 -17.05 2.80
C THR A 233 -4.97 -16.67 1.53
N GLY A 234 -4.42 -15.45 1.49
CA GLY A 234 -3.89 -14.85 0.27
C GLY A 234 -4.97 -14.55 -0.77
N ASP A 235 -6.25 -14.65 -0.39
CA ASP A 235 -7.38 -14.48 -1.30
C ASP A 235 -7.91 -13.04 -1.19
N PHE A 236 -7.26 -12.14 -1.92
CA PHE A 236 -7.84 -10.85 -2.26
C PHE A 236 -7.87 -10.72 -3.77
N ARG A 237 -9.00 -11.08 -4.38
CA ARG A 237 -9.21 -10.89 -5.80
C ARG A 237 -10.14 -9.70 -5.97
N LEU A 238 -9.64 -8.61 -6.56
CA LEU A 238 -10.51 -7.60 -7.15
C LEU A 238 -11.32 -8.24 -8.28
N GLY A 239 -12.45 -8.85 -7.91
CA GLY A 239 -13.34 -9.54 -8.82
C GLY A 239 -14.14 -8.55 -9.63
N HIS A 240 -14.08 -8.65 -10.95
CA HIS A 240 -14.84 -7.83 -11.90
C HIS A 240 -16.37 -8.07 -11.87
N ARG A 241 -16.94 -8.64 -10.80
CA ARG A 241 -18.36 -8.95 -10.66
C ARG A 241 -18.84 -8.70 -9.24
N GLY A 242 -19.58 -7.59 -9.03
CA GLY A 242 -20.34 -7.29 -7.82
C GLY A 242 -19.52 -7.25 -6.53
N TYR A 243 -19.25 -6.06 -6.01
CA TYR A 243 -18.57 -5.90 -4.72
C TYR A 243 -19.47 -6.39 -3.58
N SER A 244 -18.99 -7.35 -2.78
CA SER A 244 -19.59 -7.61 -1.47
C SER A 244 -19.42 -6.39 -0.55
N VAL A 245 -20.24 -6.29 0.50
CA VAL A 245 -20.07 -5.23 1.52
C VAL A 245 -18.67 -5.28 2.12
N GLU A 246 -18.17 -6.49 2.38
CA GLU A 246 -16.84 -6.71 2.95
C GLU A 246 -15.73 -6.24 2.01
N GLU A 247 -15.78 -6.61 0.73
CA GLU A 247 -14.79 -6.16 -0.27
C GLU A 247 -14.81 -4.65 -0.44
N HIS A 248 -16.02 -4.05 -0.43
CA HIS A 248 -16.18 -2.59 -0.48
C HIS A 248 -15.52 -1.94 0.74
N VAL A 249 -15.79 -2.41 1.96
CA VAL A 249 -15.17 -1.90 3.18
C VAL A 249 -13.66 -2.07 3.14
N ASN A 250 -13.18 -3.28 2.82
CA ASN A 250 -11.75 -3.58 2.76
C ASN A 250 -11.01 -2.64 1.80
N LEU A 251 -11.56 -2.38 0.62
CA LEU A 251 -10.95 -1.44 -0.34
C LEU A 251 -10.84 -0.01 0.19
N HIS A 252 -11.86 0.46 0.90
CA HIS A 252 -11.91 1.83 1.40
C HIS A 252 -11.07 2.05 2.66
N PHE A 253 -10.79 1.00 3.43
CA PHE A 253 -10.26 1.13 4.78
C PHE A 253 -8.99 0.33 5.09
N LEU A 254 -8.74 -0.83 4.48
CA LEU A 254 -7.48 -1.54 4.71
C LEU A 254 -6.27 -0.66 4.31
N PRO A 255 -5.07 -0.99 4.81
CA PRO A 255 -3.88 -0.16 4.64
C PRO A 255 -3.69 0.25 3.18
N GLN A 256 -3.49 1.54 2.97
CA GLN A 256 -3.34 2.07 1.62
C GLN A 256 -2.03 1.59 0.97
N SER A 257 -1.04 1.21 1.80
CA SER A 257 0.19 0.54 1.38
C SER A 257 -0.03 -0.84 0.75
N TRP A 258 -1.21 -1.44 0.94
CA TRP A 258 -1.54 -2.74 0.33
C TRP A 258 -2.05 -2.62 -1.12
N GLN A 259 -2.25 -1.39 -1.62
CA GLN A 259 -2.67 -1.13 -2.99
C GLN A 259 -1.47 -0.81 -3.88
N CYS A 260 -1.71 -0.66 -5.19
CA CYS A 260 -0.73 -0.14 -6.15
C CYS A 260 0.52 -1.00 -6.37
N LYS A 261 0.50 -2.26 -5.93
CA LYS A 261 1.67 -3.16 -6.00
C LYS A 261 2.89 -2.57 -5.28
N PHE A 262 2.67 -1.82 -4.20
CA PHE A 262 3.76 -1.27 -3.37
C PHE A 262 4.61 -2.34 -2.70
N ASP A 263 4.10 -3.58 -2.57
CA ASP A 263 4.88 -4.75 -2.19
C ASP A 263 6.14 -4.96 -3.07
N ARG A 264 6.10 -4.48 -4.31
CA ARG A 264 7.17 -4.61 -5.31
C ARG A 264 7.73 -3.29 -5.81
N TYR A 265 6.86 -2.31 -6.03
CA TYR A 265 7.21 -1.11 -6.78
C TYR A 265 7.18 0.17 -5.96
N LEU A 266 7.01 0.14 -4.64
CA LEU A 266 6.87 1.35 -3.81
C LEU A 266 7.95 2.41 -4.10
N ASN A 267 9.20 1.98 -4.33
CA ASN A 267 10.33 2.86 -4.57
C ASN A 267 10.35 3.47 -5.98
N ASP A 268 9.57 2.93 -6.91
CA ASP A 268 9.43 3.43 -8.28
C ASP A 268 8.32 4.49 -8.40
N TYR A 269 7.61 4.77 -7.30
CA TYR A 269 6.54 5.77 -7.26
C TYR A 269 7.01 7.11 -6.70
N GLN A 270 6.56 8.17 -7.36
CA GLN A 270 6.46 9.48 -6.73
C GLN A 270 5.16 9.54 -5.89
N LEU A 271 5.31 9.56 -4.57
CA LEU A 271 4.18 9.69 -3.66
C LEU A 271 3.84 11.17 -3.43
N LEU A 272 2.64 11.58 -3.85
CA LEU A 272 2.11 12.91 -3.57
C LEU A 272 1.27 12.84 -2.28
N LYS A 273 1.74 13.49 -1.22
CA LYS A 273 1.16 13.38 0.11
C LYS A 273 0.21 14.53 0.38
N TYR A 274 -0.92 14.27 1.00
CA TYR A 274 -1.84 15.34 1.38
C TYR A 274 -2.61 15.05 2.67
N THR A 275 -3.05 16.13 3.31
CA THR A 275 -4.08 16.14 4.33
C THR A 275 -5.33 16.81 3.75
N SER A 276 -6.47 16.53 4.32
CA SER A 276 -7.79 17.03 3.91
C SER A 276 -7.84 18.55 3.90
N SER A 277 -7.10 19.20 4.78
CA SER A 277 -7.00 20.66 4.88
C SER A 277 -6.03 21.29 3.87
N ASP A 278 -5.13 20.50 3.26
CA ASP A 278 -4.07 21.00 2.39
C ASP A 278 -4.38 20.74 0.91
N THR A 279 -5.42 21.41 0.41
CA THR A 279 -5.79 21.35 -1.02
C THR A 279 -4.79 22.07 -1.92
N ASP A 280 -4.18 23.14 -1.43
CA ASP A 280 -3.21 23.93 -2.19
C ASP A 280 -1.87 23.21 -2.32
N GLY A 281 -1.41 22.55 -1.24
CA GLY A 281 -0.18 21.76 -1.27
C GLY A 281 -0.28 20.55 -2.19
N ILE A 282 -1.44 19.88 -2.28
CA ILE A 282 -1.61 18.80 -3.26
C ILE A 282 -1.71 19.32 -4.70
N ALA A 283 -2.39 20.45 -4.92
CA ALA A 283 -2.43 21.08 -6.24
C ALA A 283 -1.02 21.45 -6.71
N ALA A 284 -0.22 22.09 -5.86
CA ALA A 284 1.16 22.47 -6.19
C ALA A 284 2.05 21.24 -6.50
N GLN A 285 1.93 20.16 -5.72
CA GLN A 285 2.66 18.91 -5.98
C GLN A 285 2.29 18.29 -7.34
N MET A 286 0.99 18.28 -7.67
CA MET A 286 0.51 17.77 -8.96
C MET A 286 0.98 18.64 -10.13
N SER A 287 0.88 19.97 -10.02
CA SER A 287 1.34 20.92 -11.02
C SER A 287 2.84 20.80 -11.28
N ALA A 288 3.65 20.60 -10.24
CA ALA A 288 5.09 20.36 -10.38
C ALA A 288 5.38 19.08 -11.19
N LEU A 289 4.70 17.97 -10.87
CA LEU A 289 4.81 16.72 -11.62
C LEU A 289 4.36 16.89 -13.08
N PHE A 290 3.22 17.53 -13.32
CA PHE A 290 2.66 17.72 -14.66
C PHE A 290 3.55 18.61 -15.52
N LYS A 291 4.12 19.66 -14.94
CA LYS A 291 5.12 20.51 -15.60
C LYS A 291 6.38 19.71 -15.97
N GLN A 292 6.85 18.84 -15.08
CA GLN A 292 8.03 18.00 -15.32
C GLN A 292 7.84 17.06 -16.52
N VAL A 293 6.63 16.54 -16.73
CA VAL A 293 6.33 15.62 -17.84
C VAL A 293 5.79 16.31 -19.10
N GLY A 294 5.78 17.65 -19.12
CA GLY A 294 5.45 18.46 -20.29
C GLY A 294 3.96 18.67 -20.55
N VAL A 295 3.11 18.60 -19.52
CA VAL A 295 1.71 19.07 -19.61
C VAL A 295 1.72 20.59 -19.82
N SER A 296 0.84 21.10 -20.69
CA SER A 296 0.79 22.53 -20.98
C SER A 296 0.32 23.35 -19.76
N ALA A 297 0.67 24.64 -19.72
CA ALA A 297 0.23 25.52 -18.64
C ALA A 297 -1.30 25.62 -18.58
N GLU A 298 -1.97 25.68 -19.73
CA GLU A 298 -3.44 25.73 -19.82
C GLU A 298 -4.11 24.48 -19.22
N GLU A 299 -3.60 23.28 -19.52
CA GLU A 299 -4.12 22.04 -18.94
C GLU A 299 -3.86 21.97 -17.42
N ILE A 300 -2.70 22.46 -16.96
CA ILE A 300 -2.37 22.52 -15.52
C ILE A 300 -3.31 23.48 -14.81
N ASP A 301 -3.50 24.68 -15.34
CA ASP A 301 -4.37 25.71 -14.77
C ASP A 301 -5.81 25.19 -14.67
N PHE A 302 -6.31 24.52 -15.72
CA PHE A 302 -7.62 23.87 -15.69
C PHE A 302 -7.72 22.82 -14.57
N ILE A 303 -6.71 21.95 -14.42
CA ILE A 303 -6.71 20.95 -13.35
C ILE A 303 -6.68 21.61 -11.96
N GLU A 304 -5.87 22.65 -11.78
CA GLU A 304 -5.82 23.41 -10.52
C GLU A 304 -7.17 24.02 -10.16
N GLU A 305 -7.87 24.63 -11.13
CA GLU A 305 -9.21 25.17 -10.93
C GLU A 305 -10.20 24.09 -10.49
N GLN A 306 -10.13 22.89 -11.08
CA GLN A 306 -10.98 21.76 -10.69
C GLN A 306 -10.69 21.25 -9.27
N LEU A 307 -9.42 21.31 -8.84
CA LEU A 307 -9.02 20.99 -7.46
C LEU A 307 -9.53 22.06 -6.48
N LYS A 308 -9.40 23.35 -6.83
CA LYS A 308 -9.76 24.50 -5.99
C LYS A 308 -11.26 24.81 -5.94
N GLY A 309 -12.04 24.40 -6.95
CA GLY A 309 -13.48 24.71 -7.12
C GLY A 309 -14.45 24.12 -6.08
N GLY A 310 -14.03 23.90 -4.84
CA GLY A 310 -14.87 23.51 -3.69
C GLY A 310 -14.60 22.11 -3.11
N ARG A 311 -15.47 21.66 -2.21
CA ARG A 311 -15.36 20.34 -1.56
C ARG A 311 -15.92 19.25 -2.48
N SER A 312 -15.33 18.05 -2.46
CA SER A 312 -15.99 16.87 -3.06
C SER A 312 -17.31 16.57 -2.34
N ILE A 313 -18.26 15.94 -3.02
CA ILE A 313 -19.54 15.49 -2.43
C ILE A 313 -19.31 14.59 -1.18
N HIS A 314 -18.13 13.99 -1.05
CA HIS A 314 -17.73 13.12 0.07
C HIS A 314 -16.81 13.80 1.10
N SER A 315 -16.71 15.14 1.08
CA SER A 315 -15.90 15.87 2.04
C SER A 315 -16.54 15.87 3.42
N THR A 316 -15.81 15.36 4.41
CA THR A 316 -16.25 15.24 5.81
C THR A 316 -15.67 16.34 6.71
N LEU A 317 -14.99 17.34 6.13
CA LEU A 317 -14.38 18.47 6.86
C LEU A 317 -15.45 19.36 7.52
N GLY A 318 -15.31 19.61 8.83
CA GLY A 318 -16.24 20.41 9.62
C GLY A 318 -17.52 19.68 10.04
N ASN A 319 -17.60 18.36 9.81
CA ASN A 319 -18.71 17.53 10.27
C ASN A 319 -18.52 17.19 11.76
N GLU A 320 -19.49 17.54 12.62
CA GLU A 320 -19.45 17.22 14.06
C GLU A 320 -19.26 15.74 14.34
N LYS A 321 -19.82 14.85 13.50
CA LYS A 321 -19.64 13.41 13.61
C LYS A 321 -18.18 13.01 13.41
N ARG A 322 -17.47 13.67 12.49
CA ARG A 322 -16.02 13.47 12.29
C ARG A 322 -15.26 13.89 13.55
N THR A 323 -15.52 15.10 14.05
CA THR A 323 -14.84 15.63 15.25
C THR A 323 -15.06 14.73 16.46
N ARG A 324 -16.26 14.16 16.60
CA ARG A 324 -16.56 13.18 17.66
C ARG A 324 -15.76 11.89 17.49
N ALA A 325 -15.80 11.29 16.29
CA ALA A 325 -15.05 10.06 16.00
C ALA A 325 -13.53 10.25 16.16
N GLU A 326 -13.02 11.41 15.78
CA GLU A 326 -11.62 11.79 15.99
C GLU A 326 -11.29 11.85 17.47
N ARG A 327 -12.11 12.54 18.28
CA ARG A 327 -11.92 12.61 19.73
C ARG A 327 -11.95 11.23 20.38
N GLU A 328 -12.94 10.40 20.02
CA GLU A 328 -13.05 9.03 20.52
C GLU A 328 -11.79 8.21 20.21
N LEU A 329 -11.27 8.35 18.99
CA LEU A 329 -10.04 7.66 18.57
C LEU A 329 -8.82 8.20 19.33
N THR A 330 -8.63 9.51 19.42
CA THR A 330 -7.40 10.12 19.97
C THR A 330 -7.33 10.16 21.50
N HIS A 331 -8.42 9.90 22.21
CA HIS A 331 -8.48 9.85 23.68
C HIS A 331 -8.68 8.43 24.24
N SER A 332 -8.84 7.42 23.37
CA SER A 332 -8.95 6.03 23.80
C SER A 332 -7.68 5.25 23.46
N PRO A 333 -6.80 4.94 24.44
CA PRO A 333 -5.62 4.14 24.20
C PRO A 333 -5.93 2.78 23.55
N ALA A 334 -7.04 2.16 23.93
CA ALA A 334 -7.45 0.87 23.35
C ALA A 334 -7.82 1.00 21.86
N LEU A 335 -8.58 2.03 21.47
CA LEU A 335 -8.93 2.24 20.07
C LEU A 335 -7.73 2.69 19.24
N MET A 336 -6.92 3.61 19.78
CA MET A 336 -5.70 4.06 19.12
C MET A 336 -4.71 2.91 18.92
N ARG A 337 -4.59 1.98 19.86
CA ARG A 337 -3.75 0.78 19.70
C ARG A 337 -4.21 -0.06 18.52
N ARG A 338 -5.52 -0.28 18.35
CA ARG A 338 -6.09 -1.01 17.19
C ARG A 338 -5.90 -0.26 15.87
N PHE A 339 -6.14 1.05 15.88
CA PHE A 339 -5.91 1.89 14.71
C PHE A 339 -4.45 1.84 14.27
N MET A 340 -3.51 2.06 15.20
CA MET A 340 -2.09 1.98 14.89
C MET A 340 -1.69 0.57 14.47
N ALA A 341 -2.22 -0.48 15.09
CA ALA A 341 -1.96 -1.86 14.68
C ALA A 341 -2.29 -2.13 13.19
N LEU A 342 -3.36 -1.50 12.68
CA LEU A 342 -3.75 -1.61 11.27
C LEU A 342 -2.91 -0.69 10.36
N PHE A 343 -2.68 0.57 10.75
CA PHE A 343 -2.12 1.61 9.87
C PHE A 343 -0.66 1.98 10.11
N PHE A 344 0.02 1.40 11.09
CA PHE A 344 1.40 1.73 11.44
C PHE A 344 2.33 1.68 10.22
N PHE A 345 2.21 0.64 9.39
CA PHE A 345 3.03 0.54 8.19
C PHE A 345 2.65 1.54 7.09
N ASP A 346 1.43 2.08 7.04
CA ASP A 346 1.14 3.21 6.17
C ASP A 346 1.95 4.45 6.58
N TYR A 347 2.11 4.71 7.88
CA TYR A 347 2.96 5.80 8.36
C TYR A 347 4.43 5.60 7.96
N ILE A 348 4.97 4.41 8.21
CA ILE A 348 6.38 4.11 7.95
C ILE A 348 6.68 4.06 6.45
N LEU A 349 5.92 3.28 5.68
CA LEU A 349 6.21 3.02 4.27
C LEU A 349 5.94 4.23 3.39
N LEU A 350 4.92 5.03 3.72
CA LEU A 350 4.55 6.21 2.95
C LEU A 350 5.18 7.49 3.52
N GLY A 351 5.94 7.37 4.63
CA GLY A 351 6.66 8.46 5.27
C GLY A 351 5.74 9.57 5.77
N PHE A 352 4.65 9.22 6.45
CA PHE A 352 3.86 10.18 7.22
C PHE A 352 4.41 10.30 8.64
N PRO A 353 4.33 11.49 9.27
CA PRO A 353 4.69 11.62 10.67
C PRO A 353 3.73 10.80 11.54
N LEU A 354 4.28 10.11 12.54
CA LEU A 354 3.47 9.34 13.50
C LEU A 354 2.58 10.29 14.33
N PRO A 355 1.31 9.93 14.58
CA PRO A 355 0.35 10.84 15.22
C PRO A 355 0.76 11.18 16.65
N ARG A 356 0.85 12.46 17.00
CA ARG A 356 1.21 12.96 18.35
C ARG A 356 -0.05 13.22 19.16
N VAL A 357 -0.60 12.17 19.76
CA VAL A 357 -1.88 12.20 20.49
C VAL A 357 -1.75 11.57 21.88
N GLU A 358 -2.61 11.99 22.81
CA GLU A 358 -2.62 11.52 24.21
C GLU A 358 -2.80 10.02 24.35
N ALA A 359 -3.59 9.39 23.45
CA ALA A 359 -3.85 7.96 23.49
C ALA A 359 -2.62 7.07 23.17
N ILE A 360 -1.49 7.64 22.74
CA ILE A 360 -0.25 6.87 22.54
C ILE A 360 0.67 7.12 23.74
N PRO A 361 1.05 6.07 24.48
CA PRO A 361 1.96 6.22 25.62
C PRO A 361 3.35 6.61 25.09
N PHE A 362 3.89 7.72 25.60
CA PHE A 362 5.27 8.16 25.39
C PHE A 362 6.01 8.21 26.72
#